data_AF-A0A926N664-F1
#
_entry.id   AF-A0A926N664-F1
#
_cell.length_a   1.000
_cell.length_b   1.000
_cell.length_c   1.000
_cell.angle_alpha   90.00
_cell.angle_beta   90.00
_cell.angle_gamma   90.00
#
_symmetry.space_group_name_H-M   'P 1'
#
loop_
_entity.id
_entity.type
_entity.pdbx_description
1 polymer ?
#
loop_
_entity_poly.entity_id
_entity_poly.type
_entity_poly.pdbx_seq_one_letter_code
_entity_poly.pdbx_strand_id
1 'polypeptide(L)'
;MAIGGYFMFRKFLKSLPQADGKSTLDWQDYYIKKTIHLWTDEHKKLLNELVAPVPELFRDVAKQKIAGQIGQLLIEEKATELTQSYIIRGYILATPKRDHKWLIKTLKLKEIDIKPYQYLLDQA
;
A
#
# COMPACT_ATOMS: atom_id res chain seq x y z
N MET A 1 -27.96 13.99 -9.03
CA MET A 1 -27.90 13.38 -7.68
C MET A 1 -27.77 11.85 -7.76
N ALA A 2 -26.68 11.31 -8.35
CA ALA A 2 -26.53 9.85 -8.54
C ALA A 2 -25.11 9.33 -8.22
N ILE A 3 -24.18 10.21 -7.86
CA ILE A 3 -22.77 9.85 -7.62
C ILE A 3 -22.56 9.29 -6.20
N GLY A 4 -23.32 9.79 -5.22
CA GLY A 4 -23.23 9.35 -3.82
C GLY A 4 -23.60 7.88 -3.62
N GLY A 5 -24.66 7.41 -4.29
CA GLY A 5 -25.10 6.02 -4.23
C GLY A 5 -24.09 5.04 -4.85
N TYR A 6 -23.52 5.39 -6.01
CA TYR A 6 -22.51 4.56 -6.69
C TYR A 6 -21.21 4.40 -5.87
N PHE A 7 -20.76 5.48 -5.23
CA PHE A 7 -19.60 5.45 -4.36
C PHE A 7 -19.85 4.60 -3.10
N MET A 8 -21.01 4.77 -2.45
CA MET A 8 -21.41 3.96 -1.30
C MET A 8 -21.57 2.48 -1.66
N PHE A 9 -22.10 2.17 -2.84
CA PHE A 9 -22.23 0.79 -3.33
C PHE A 9 -20.87 0.11 -3.58
N ARG A 10 -19.92 0.80 -4.22
CA ARG A 10 -18.55 0.27 -4.38
C ARG A 10 -17.82 0.09 -3.04
N LYS A 11 -18.04 1.00 -2.09
CA LYS A 11 -17.51 0.87 -0.73
C LYS A 11 -18.10 -0.36 -0.03
N PHE A 12 -19.40 -0.58 -0.17
CA PHE A 12 -20.10 -1.75 0.35
C PHE A 12 -19.56 -3.07 -0.22
N LEU A 13 -19.31 -3.15 -1.54
CA LEU A 13 -18.72 -4.36 -2.15
C LEU A 13 -17.35 -4.71 -1.55
N LYS A 14 -16.54 -3.72 -1.16
CA LYS A 14 -15.22 -3.96 -0.54
C LYS A 14 -15.30 -4.42 0.92
N SER A 15 -16.40 -4.10 1.60
CA SER A 15 -16.69 -4.57 2.96
C SER A 15 -17.41 -5.91 3.00
N LEU A 16 -17.85 -6.45 1.86
CA LEU A 16 -18.40 -7.80 1.84
C LEU A 16 -17.31 -8.82 2.18
N PRO A 17 -17.63 -9.83 3.00
CA PRO A 17 -16.72 -10.92 3.27
C PRO A 17 -16.40 -11.66 1.96
N GLN A 18 -15.12 -12.00 1.79
CA GLN A 18 -14.70 -12.90 0.73
C GLN A 18 -15.10 -14.34 1.09
N ALA A 19 -14.68 -15.34 0.29
CA ALA A 19 -15.04 -16.74 0.50
C ALA A 19 -14.65 -17.28 1.89
N ASP A 20 -13.72 -16.61 2.57
CA ASP A 20 -13.20 -16.90 3.90
C ASP A 20 -13.87 -16.10 5.04
N GLY A 21 -14.87 -15.26 4.73
CA GLY A 21 -15.55 -14.44 5.73
C GLY A 21 -14.87 -13.10 6.04
N LYS A 22 -13.73 -12.76 5.43
CA LYS A 22 -12.99 -11.51 5.71
C LYS A 22 -13.08 -10.53 4.55
N SER A 23 -13.25 -9.25 4.87
CA SER A 23 -13.20 -8.18 3.86
C SER A 23 -11.75 -7.87 3.46
N THR A 24 -11.59 -7.10 2.38
CA THR A 24 -10.25 -6.60 1.97
C THR A 24 -9.58 -5.73 3.05
N LEU A 25 -10.38 -5.03 3.87
CA LEU A 25 -9.87 -4.20 4.96
C LEU A 25 -9.43 -5.07 6.15
N ASP A 26 -10.18 -6.12 6.47
CA ASP A 26 -9.81 -7.06 7.54
C ASP A 26 -8.47 -7.74 7.26
N TRP A 27 -8.20 -8.06 6.00
CA TRP A 27 -6.91 -8.60 5.57
C TRP A 27 -5.77 -7.59 5.68
N GLN A 28 -5.99 -6.34 5.29
CA GLN A 28 -4.99 -5.28 5.48
C GLN A 28 -4.65 -5.11 6.97
N ASP A 29 -5.66 -5.00 7.82
CA ASP A 29 -5.47 -4.87 9.27
C ASP A 29 -4.76 -6.09 9.87
N TYR A 30 -5.10 -7.29 9.40
CA TYR A 30 -4.43 -8.52 9.81
C TYR A 30 -2.93 -8.48 9.50
N TYR A 31 -2.56 -8.14 8.26
CA TYR A 31 -1.17 -8.07 7.84
C TYR A 31 -0.38 -6.97 8.57
N ILE A 32 -0.98 -5.79 8.76
CA ILE A 32 -0.37 -4.70 9.54
C ILE A 32 -0.11 -5.16 10.97
N LYS A 33 -1.13 -5.68 11.67
CA LYS A 33 -0.99 -6.13 13.07
C LYS A 33 0.08 -7.21 13.22
N LYS A 34 0.18 -8.12 12.25
CA LYS A 34 1.18 -9.18 12.26
C LYS A 34 2.59 -8.71 11.99
N THR A 35 2.79 -7.58 11.32
CA THR A 35 4.13 -7.13 10.88
C THR A 35 4.59 -5.82 11.51
N ILE A 36 3.72 -5.09 12.22
CA ILE A 36 4.03 -3.77 12.78
C ILE A 36 5.25 -3.76 13.69
N HIS A 37 5.53 -4.86 14.37
CA HIS A 37 6.70 -5.01 15.25
C HIS A 37 8.04 -4.99 14.50
N LEU A 38 8.04 -5.22 13.17
CA LEU A 38 9.21 -5.12 12.30
C LEU A 38 9.48 -3.68 11.82
N TRP A 39 8.57 -2.74 12.10
CA TRP A 39 8.68 -1.36 11.62
C TRP A 39 9.51 -0.50 12.56
N THR A 40 10.64 -0.02 12.07
CA THR A 40 11.43 1.04 12.71
C THR A 40 10.82 2.41 12.41
N ASP A 41 11.26 3.43 13.13
CA ASP A 41 10.81 4.79 12.89
C ASP A 41 11.30 5.35 11.55
N GLU A 42 12.43 4.87 11.06
CA GLU A 42 12.93 5.18 9.71
C GLU A 42 12.00 4.63 8.62
N HIS A 43 11.49 3.41 8.79
CA HIS A 43 10.52 2.83 7.86
C HIS A 43 9.20 3.61 7.84
N LYS A 44 8.70 4.01 9.02
CA LYS A 44 7.49 4.84 9.12
C LYS A 44 7.71 6.21 8.49
N LYS A 45 8.90 6.81 8.68
CA LYS A 45 9.28 8.08 8.07
C LYS A 45 9.32 7.96 6.54
N LEU A 46 9.97 6.94 6.00
CA LEU A 46 10.00 6.70 4.56
C LEU A 46 8.58 6.54 3.98
N LEU A 47 7.72 5.74 4.62
CA LEU A 47 6.33 5.59 4.17
C LEU A 47 5.59 6.93 4.16
N ASN A 48 5.72 7.73 5.23
CA ASN A 48 5.12 9.07 5.31
C ASN A 48 5.61 9.98 4.18
N GLU A 49 6.89 9.91 3.83
CA GLU A 49 7.46 10.68 2.72
C GLU A 49 6.93 10.23 1.35
N LEU A 50 6.78 8.92 1.14
CA LEU A 50 6.24 8.37 -0.11
C LEU A 50 4.77 8.75 -0.35
N VAL A 51 3.99 8.92 0.72
CA VAL A 51 2.58 9.36 0.64
C VAL A 51 2.40 10.87 0.73
N ALA A 52 3.45 11.64 0.97
CA ALA A 52 3.34 13.10 1.12
C ALA A 52 2.64 13.81 -0.06
N PRO A 53 2.84 13.39 -1.33
CA PRO A 53 2.14 13.97 -2.48
C PRO A 53 0.63 13.66 -2.53
N VAL A 54 0.14 12.70 -1.75
CA VAL A 54 -1.29 12.38 -1.65
C VAL A 54 -1.99 13.50 -0.86
N PRO A 55 -3.17 13.98 -1.29
CA PRO A 55 -3.95 14.95 -0.53
C PRO A 55 -4.20 14.45 0.89
N GLU A 56 -4.14 15.36 1.86
CA GLU A 56 -4.16 15.03 3.30
C GLU A 56 -5.37 14.17 3.69
N LEU A 57 -6.55 14.48 3.16
CA LEU A 57 -7.80 13.73 3.37
C LEU A 57 -7.71 12.24 2.99
N PHE A 58 -6.78 11.86 2.12
CA PHE A 58 -6.60 10.48 1.65
C PHE A 58 -5.30 9.84 2.13
N ARG A 59 -4.45 10.58 2.83
CA ARG A 59 -3.09 10.13 3.17
C ARG A 59 -3.11 8.93 4.12
N ASP A 60 -4.00 8.92 5.11
CA ASP A 60 -4.12 7.79 6.04
C ASP A 60 -4.60 6.51 5.35
N VAL A 61 -5.58 6.63 4.45
CA VAL A 61 -6.07 5.51 3.65
C VAL A 61 -4.97 4.96 2.74
N ALA A 62 -4.18 5.83 2.11
CA ALA A 62 -3.03 5.42 1.30
C ALA A 62 -1.97 4.70 2.15
N LYS A 63 -1.62 5.24 3.32
CA LYS A 63 -0.67 4.62 4.26
C LYS A 63 -1.13 3.23 4.70
N GLN A 64 -2.38 3.09 5.10
CA GLN A 64 -2.94 1.79 5.50
C GLN A 64 -2.89 0.78 4.36
N LYS A 65 -3.29 1.18 3.14
CA LYS A 65 -3.25 0.30 1.98
C LYS A 65 -1.83 -0.19 1.69
N ILE A 66 -0.85 0.72 1.68
CA ILE A 66 0.56 0.40 1.43
C ILE A 66 1.12 -0.46 2.56
N ALA A 67 0.86 -0.13 3.82
CA ALA A 67 1.31 -0.91 4.98
C ALA A 67 0.73 -2.33 4.99
N GLY A 68 -0.54 -2.49 4.63
CA GLY A 68 -1.17 -3.80 4.44
C GLY A 68 -0.47 -4.64 3.37
N GLN A 69 -0.16 -4.03 2.22
CA GLN A 69 0.58 -4.69 1.14
C GLN A 69 2.00 -5.09 1.57
N ILE A 70 2.70 -4.22 2.29
CA ILE A 70 4.04 -4.52 2.84
C ILE A 70 3.95 -5.69 3.82
N GLY A 71 2.97 -5.66 4.73
CA GLY A 71 2.77 -6.73 5.70
C GLY A 71 2.46 -8.07 5.03
N GLN A 72 1.68 -8.06 3.94
CA GLN A 72 1.42 -9.25 3.14
C GLN A 72 2.72 -9.81 2.56
N LEU A 73 3.54 -8.99 1.89
CA LEU A 73 4.81 -9.40 1.31
C LEU A 73 5.76 -10.03 2.35
N LEU A 74 5.89 -9.39 3.52
CA LEU A 74 6.74 -9.89 4.60
C LEU A 74 6.31 -11.28 5.09
N ILE A 75 5.00 -11.52 5.19
CA ILE A 75 4.48 -12.82 5.65
C ILE A 75 4.64 -13.89 4.57
N GLU A 76 4.32 -13.57 3.32
CA GLU A 76 4.46 -14.48 2.18
C GLU A 76 5.92 -14.92 1.98
N GLU A 77 6.86 -13.98 2.13
CA GLU A 77 8.30 -14.24 1.99
C GLU A 77 8.96 -14.68 3.30
N LYS A 78 8.19 -14.82 4.40
CA LYS A 78 8.68 -15.20 5.74
C LYS A 78 9.86 -14.34 6.21
N ALA A 79 9.79 -13.04 5.90
CA ALA A 79 10.83 -12.08 6.24
C ALA A 79 10.89 -11.86 7.76
N THR A 80 12.11 -11.86 8.31
CA THR A 80 12.34 -11.57 9.73
C THR A 80 12.59 -10.10 10.01
N GLU A 81 12.78 -9.29 8.96
CA GLU A 81 13.05 -7.86 9.06
C GLU A 81 12.38 -7.10 7.91
N LEU A 82 11.95 -5.87 8.19
CA LEU A 82 11.50 -4.96 7.16
C LEU A 82 12.72 -4.23 6.58
N THR A 83 12.86 -4.25 5.26
CA THR A 83 13.89 -3.49 4.54
C THR A 83 13.25 -2.44 3.65
N GLN A 84 14.03 -1.46 3.21
CA GLN A 84 13.57 -0.46 2.25
C GLN A 84 12.98 -1.11 0.98
N SER A 85 13.55 -2.23 0.51
CA SER A 85 13.05 -2.95 -0.66
C SER A 85 11.58 -3.36 -0.51
N TYR A 86 11.18 -3.93 0.63
CA TYR A 86 9.78 -4.27 0.90
C TYR A 86 8.87 -3.05 0.87
N ILE A 87 9.32 -1.91 1.39
CA ILE A 87 8.54 -0.66 1.38
C ILE A 87 8.30 -0.20 -0.05
N ILE A 88 9.32 -0.22 -0.90
CA ILE A 88 9.20 0.21 -2.31
C ILE A 88 8.32 -0.77 -3.11
N ARG A 89 8.51 -2.08 -2.92
CA ARG A 89 7.67 -3.11 -3.56
C ARG A 89 6.21 -2.98 -3.15
N GLY A 90 5.94 -2.82 -1.86
CA GLY A 90 4.60 -2.62 -1.33
C GLY A 90 3.97 -1.30 -1.82
N TYR A 91 4.76 -0.23 -1.93
CA TYR A 91 4.30 1.03 -2.50
C TYR A 91 3.88 0.89 -3.97
N ILE A 92 4.67 0.18 -4.79
CA ILE A 92 4.37 -0.10 -6.20
C ILE A 92 3.10 -0.94 -6.32
N LEU A 93 3.05 -2.08 -5.63
CA LEU A 93 1.93 -3.03 -5.71
C LEU A 93 0.62 -2.47 -5.13
N ALA A 94 0.70 -1.59 -4.13
CA ALA A 94 -0.48 -0.92 -3.60
C ALA A 94 -0.96 0.25 -4.47
N THR A 95 -0.14 0.76 -5.39
CA THR A 95 -0.48 1.90 -6.25
C THR A 95 -1.12 1.43 -7.56
N PRO A 96 -2.35 1.88 -7.89
CA PRO A 96 -2.98 1.51 -9.16
C PRO A 96 -2.17 1.97 -10.39
N LYS A 97 -2.16 1.18 -11.47
CA LYS A 97 -1.43 1.53 -12.72
C LYS A 97 -1.62 2.97 -13.21
N ARG A 98 -2.85 3.48 -13.18
CA ARG A 98 -3.18 4.85 -13.61
C ARG A 98 -2.42 5.94 -12.83
N ASP A 99 -2.00 5.62 -11.61
CA ASP A 99 -1.33 6.52 -10.68
C ASP A 99 0.20 6.31 -10.66
N HIS A 100 0.74 5.35 -11.43
CA HIS A 100 2.18 5.06 -11.50
C HIS A 100 3.03 6.25 -11.95
N LYS A 101 2.49 7.14 -12.79
CA LYS A 101 3.21 8.37 -13.18
C LYS A 101 3.62 9.22 -11.96
N TRP A 102 2.76 9.26 -10.93
CA TRP A 102 3.02 10.00 -9.69
C TRP A 102 3.98 9.24 -8.80
N LEU A 103 3.81 7.91 -8.69
CA LEU A 103 4.74 7.03 -7.99
C LEU A 103 6.18 7.18 -8.51
N ILE A 104 6.36 7.09 -9.82
CA ILE A 104 7.69 7.18 -10.45
C ILE A 104 8.30 8.57 -10.19
N LYS A 105 7.48 9.62 -10.29
CA LYS A 105 7.92 10.98 -9.96
C LYS A 105 8.37 11.10 -8.51
N THR A 106 7.61 10.52 -7.57
CA THR A 106 7.96 10.53 -6.14
C THR A 106 9.26 9.77 -5.86
N LEU A 107 9.42 8.58 -6.42
CA LEU A 107 10.65 7.78 -6.27
C LEU A 107 11.87 8.52 -6.83
N LYS A 108 11.74 9.14 -8.01
CA LYS A 108 12.80 9.95 -8.61
C LYS A 108 13.19 11.16 -7.76
N LEU A 109 12.21 11.85 -7.17
CA LEU A 109 12.46 12.97 -6.25
C LEU A 109 13.16 12.53 -4.95
N LYS A 110 12.98 11.26 -4.56
CA LYS A 110 13.64 10.65 -3.40
C LYS A 110 14.95 9.96 -3.75
N GLU A 111 15.41 10.09 -5.00
CA GLU A 111 16.64 9.47 -5.50
C GLU A 111 16.64 7.93 -5.36
N ILE A 112 15.45 7.32 -5.40
CA ILE A 112 15.28 5.87 -5.32
C ILE A 112 15.26 5.30 -6.74
N ASP A 113 16.20 4.40 -7.05
CA ASP A 113 16.23 3.72 -8.33
C ASP A 113 15.06 2.74 -8.46
N ILE A 114 14.27 2.93 -9.52
CA ILE A 114 13.12 2.08 -9.83
C ILE A 114 13.50 0.86 -10.67
N LYS A 115 14.67 0.86 -11.33
CA LYS A 115 15.08 -0.23 -12.24
C LYS A 115 14.93 -1.62 -11.62
N PRO A 116 15.30 -1.88 -10.35
CA PRO A 116 15.16 -3.20 -9.76
C PRO A 116 13.70 -3.66 -9.62
N TYR A 117 12.74 -2.74 -9.65
CA TYR A 117 11.33 -2.98 -9.37
C TYR A 117 10.43 -2.84 -10.59
N GLN A 118 11.00 -2.59 -11.77
CA GLN A 118 10.23 -2.29 -12.98
C GLN A 118 9.25 -3.40 -13.35
N TYR A 119 9.61 -4.66 -13.08
CA TYR A 119 8.75 -5.83 -13.27
C TYR A 119 7.44 -5.81 -12.46
N LEU A 120 7.38 -5.02 -11.37
CA LEU A 120 6.18 -4.87 -10.55
C LEU A 120 5.18 -3.86 -11.12
N LEU A 121 5.62 -2.94 -11.98
CA LEU A 121 4.72 -1.96 -12.60
C LEU A 121 3.69 -2.63 -13.51
N ASP A 122 4.04 -3.77 -14.10
CA ASP A 122 3.12 -4.55 -14.94
C ASP A 122 2.13 -5.39 -14.12
N GLN A 123 2.42 -5.64 -12.83
CA GLN A 123 1.63 -6.51 -11.95
C GLN A 123 0.61 -5.76 -11.08
N ALA A 124 0.80 -4.46 -10.87
CA ALA A 124 -0.02 -3.61 -9.99
C ALA A 124 -1.33 -3.09 -10.60
#